data_AF-A0A2H0UHT1-F1
#
_entry.id   AF-A0A2H0UHT1-F1
#
_cell.length_a   1.000
_cell.length_b   1.000
_cell.length_c   1.000
_cell.angle_alpha   90.00
_cell.angle_beta   90.00
_cell.angle_gamma   90.00
#
_symmetry.space_group_name_H-M   'P 1'
#
loop_
_entity.id
_entity.type
_entity.pdbx_description
1 polymer ?
#
loop_
_entity_poly.entity_id
_entity_poly.type
_entity_poly.pdbx_seq_one_letter_code
_entity_poly.pdbx_strand_id
1 'polypeptide(L)'
;MWIFIDVILWSTNRPDLVMFGWSLQILLEPIVYALIFYILYTYFRQSFPGIYLNIFIALLLLPIILLLPTSLTVVDLPLSYCEATEGFLASHYSYFVNLTLLGLAVIYSIIFIKQTRVTNKYRAGLYLLSAFTLFALTFTGFNIVSTITGDWTLSQYGLFSIPIFALLLGYAIIEFNAFNGRQFSVKLIVLALWLSVGSLLFIVQSDVGRIITFFTLAFTILTGYFLIKSVSK
;
A
#
# COMPACT_ATOMS: atom_id res chain seq x y z
N MET A 1 -0.44 0.73 -7.04
CA MET A 1 -1.02 -0.29 -7.95
C MET A 1 -2.37 -0.76 -7.44
N TRP A 2 -2.49 -1.25 -6.21
CA TRP A 2 -3.76 -1.66 -5.60
C TRP A 2 -4.87 -0.59 -5.73
N ILE A 3 -4.64 0.65 -5.27
CA ILE A 3 -5.62 1.76 -5.37
C ILE A 3 -6.02 2.07 -6.82
N PHE A 4 -5.09 1.95 -7.76
CA PHE A 4 -5.38 2.24 -9.16
C PHE A 4 -6.36 1.22 -9.76
N ILE A 5 -6.20 -0.06 -9.40
CA ILE A 5 -7.12 -1.12 -9.80
C ILE A 5 -8.47 -0.93 -9.11
N ASP A 6 -8.47 -0.53 -7.83
CA ASP A 6 -9.69 -0.23 -7.07
C ASP A 6 -10.55 0.85 -7.76
N VAL A 7 -9.93 1.95 -8.19
CA VAL A 7 -10.65 3.02 -8.92
C VAL A 7 -11.23 2.49 -10.23
N ILE A 8 -10.52 1.62 -10.95
CA ILE A 8 -11.03 1.02 -12.20
C ILE A 8 -12.22 0.10 -11.90
N LEU A 9 -12.14 -0.71 -10.85
CA LEU A 9 -13.19 -1.63 -10.42
C LEU A 9 -14.50 -0.89 -10.13
N TRP A 10 -14.44 0.17 -9.33
CA TRP A 10 -15.62 0.93 -8.94
C TRP A 10 -16.14 1.89 -10.02
N SER A 11 -15.40 2.07 -11.13
CA SER A 11 -15.82 2.96 -12.24
C SER A 11 -16.24 2.21 -13.51
N THR A 12 -16.11 0.88 -13.55
CA THR A 12 -16.42 0.07 -14.73
C THR A 12 -17.69 -0.76 -14.54
N ASN A 13 -18.56 -0.76 -15.55
CA ASN A 13 -19.76 -1.62 -15.59
C ASN A 13 -19.50 -2.96 -16.29
N ARG A 14 -18.24 -3.25 -16.64
CA ARG A 14 -17.85 -4.46 -17.36
C ARG A 14 -17.54 -5.58 -16.37
N PRO A 15 -18.39 -6.62 -16.25
CA PRO A 15 -18.26 -7.65 -15.22
C PRO A 15 -16.96 -8.44 -15.33
N ASP A 16 -16.46 -8.63 -16.55
CA ASP A 16 -15.20 -9.32 -16.83
C ASP A 16 -13.98 -8.55 -16.28
N LEU A 17 -13.98 -7.22 -16.42
CA LEU A 17 -12.94 -6.36 -15.84
C LEU A 17 -13.06 -6.29 -14.32
N VAL A 18 -14.29 -6.30 -13.80
CA VAL A 18 -14.53 -6.30 -12.35
C VAL A 18 -13.96 -7.57 -11.72
N MET A 19 -14.32 -8.75 -12.23
CA MET A 19 -13.84 -10.03 -11.69
C MET A 19 -12.32 -10.15 -11.79
N PHE A 20 -11.72 -9.70 -12.89
CA PHE A 20 -10.26 -9.69 -13.07
C PHE A 20 -9.56 -8.75 -12.07
N GLY A 21 -10.06 -7.51 -11.93
CA GLY A 21 -9.47 -6.54 -11.02
C GLY A 21 -9.58 -6.97 -9.57
N TRP A 22 -10.72 -7.55 -9.16
CA TRP A 22 -10.94 -8.06 -7.80
C TRP A 22 -9.96 -9.19 -7.48
N SER A 23 -9.83 -10.15 -8.40
CA SER A 23 -8.87 -11.25 -8.28
C SER A 23 -7.44 -10.73 -8.14
N LEU A 24 -7.08 -9.69 -8.91
CA LEU A 24 -5.77 -9.08 -8.84
C LEU A 24 -5.54 -8.36 -7.50
N GLN A 25 -6.55 -7.65 -6.97
CA GLN A 25 -6.47 -7.00 -5.65
C GLN A 25 -6.18 -8.00 -4.53
N ILE A 26 -6.85 -9.16 -4.54
CA ILE A 26 -6.66 -10.25 -3.56
C ILE A 26 -5.20 -10.73 -3.54
N LEU A 27 -4.49 -10.70 -4.68
CA LEU A 27 -3.06 -11.02 -4.74
C LEU A 27 -2.17 -9.84 -4.31
N LEU A 28 -2.52 -8.63 -4.74
CA LEU A 28 -1.68 -7.46 -4.51
C LEU A 28 -1.62 -7.05 -3.04
N GLU A 29 -2.69 -7.23 -2.29
CA GLU A 29 -2.70 -6.92 -0.86
C GLU A 29 -1.63 -7.74 -0.08
N PRO A 30 -1.62 -9.09 -0.11
CA PRO A 30 -0.55 -9.90 0.49
C PRO A 30 0.85 -9.56 0.01
N ILE A 31 1.02 -9.21 -1.26
CA ILE A 31 2.33 -8.79 -1.81
C ILE A 31 2.79 -7.49 -1.13
N VAL A 32 1.90 -6.52 -0.91
CA VAL A 32 2.24 -5.28 -0.20
C VAL A 32 2.72 -5.59 1.22
N TYR A 33 2.06 -6.51 1.92
CA TYR A 33 2.46 -6.91 3.29
C TYR A 33 3.84 -7.58 3.28
N ALA A 34 4.09 -8.46 2.31
CA ALA A 34 5.39 -9.09 2.15
C ALA A 34 6.49 -8.05 1.86
N LEU A 35 6.24 -7.09 0.95
CA LEU A 35 7.17 -6.02 0.64
C LEU A 35 7.49 -5.15 1.85
N ILE A 36 6.48 -4.78 2.65
CA ILE A 36 6.72 -3.99 3.86
C ILE A 36 7.51 -4.80 4.90
N PHE A 37 7.22 -6.10 5.06
CA PHE A 37 8.04 -6.99 5.86
C PHE A 37 9.50 -6.99 5.40
N TYR A 38 9.77 -7.12 4.10
CA TYR A 38 11.12 -7.07 3.54
C TYR A 38 11.82 -5.74 3.80
N ILE A 39 11.10 -4.62 3.66
CA ILE A 39 11.62 -3.28 3.95
C ILE A 39 12.01 -3.18 5.43
N LEU A 40 11.14 -3.59 6.35
CA LEU A 40 11.42 -3.58 7.79
C LEU A 40 12.60 -4.49 8.15
N TYR A 41 12.61 -5.72 7.63
CA TYR A 41 13.69 -6.68 7.87
C TYR A 41 15.04 -6.13 7.42
N THR A 42 15.10 -5.63 6.18
CA THR A 42 16.34 -5.09 5.59
C THR A 42 16.78 -3.82 6.33
N TYR A 43 15.84 -2.99 6.77
CA TYR A 43 16.14 -1.79 7.55
C TYR A 43 16.87 -2.14 8.85
N PHE A 44 16.36 -3.11 9.61
CA PHE A 44 16.97 -3.53 10.87
C PHE A 44 18.26 -4.32 10.65
N ARG A 45 18.25 -5.33 9.76
CA ARG A 45 19.33 -6.31 9.64
C ARG A 45 20.37 -5.99 8.56
N GLN A 46 20.15 -4.92 7.78
CA GLN A 46 21.02 -4.49 6.66
C GLN A 46 21.35 -5.62 5.66
N SER A 47 20.50 -6.64 5.60
CA SER A 47 20.66 -7.85 4.79
C SER A 47 19.28 -8.39 4.44
N PHE A 48 19.20 -9.11 3.31
CA PHE A 48 17.98 -9.81 2.95
C PHE A 48 17.70 -10.97 3.90
N PRO A 49 16.43 -11.37 4.07
CA PRO A 49 16.11 -12.58 4.81
C PRO A 49 16.83 -13.80 4.27
N GLY A 50 17.16 -14.71 5.18
CA GLY A 50 17.74 -16.01 4.82
C GLY A 50 16.81 -16.81 3.90
N ILE A 51 17.38 -17.74 3.14
CA ILE A 51 16.68 -18.53 2.13
C ILE A 51 15.42 -19.23 2.67
N TYR A 52 15.47 -19.75 3.90
CA TYR A 52 14.34 -20.43 4.53
C TYR A 52 13.13 -19.51 4.75
N LEU A 53 13.36 -18.26 5.13
CA LEU A 53 12.27 -17.30 5.34
C LEU A 53 11.66 -16.85 4.00
N ASN A 54 12.49 -16.71 2.98
CA ASN A 54 12.01 -16.42 1.62
C ASN A 54 11.19 -17.57 1.05
N ILE A 55 11.62 -18.82 1.25
CA ILE A 55 10.86 -20.01 0.86
C ILE A 55 9.53 -20.05 1.63
N PHE A 56 9.53 -19.75 2.93
CA PHE A 56 8.30 -19.70 3.72
C PHE A 56 7.31 -18.65 3.19
N ILE A 57 7.77 -17.42 2.93
CA ILE A 57 6.91 -16.35 2.37
C ILE A 57 6.42 -16.71 0.96
N ALA A 58 7.29 -17.29 0.12
CA ALA A 58 6.90 -17.76 -1.20
C ALA A 58 5.85 -18.85 -1.12
N LEU A 59 6.01 -19.82 -0.20
CA LEU A 59 5.04 -20.89 0.04
C LEU A 59 3.70 -20.33 0.55
N LEU A 60 3.73 -19.26 1.33
CA LEU A 60 2.53 -18.57 1.84
C LEU A 60 1.75 -17.87 0.70
N LEU A 61 2.46 -17.27 -0.26
CA LEU A 61 1.85 -16.57 -1.41
C LEU A 61 1.46 -17.51 -2.56
N LEU A 62 2.14 -18.66 -2.68
CA LEU A 62 2.00 -19.58 -3.81
C LEU A 62 0.57 -20.11 -4.00
N PRO A 63 -0.18 -20.51 -2.95
CA PRO A 63 -1.57 -20.92 -3.11
C PRO A 63 -2.46 -19.81 -3.70
N ILE A 64 -2.23 -18.54 -3.31
CA ILE A 64 -2.97 -17.40 -3.86
C ILE A 64 -2.69 -17.25 -5.36
N ILE A 65 -1.42 -17.37 -5.75
CA ILE A 65 -1.00 -17.22 -7.15
C ILE A 65 -1.55 -18.35 -8.02
N LEU A 66 -1.47 -19.59 -7.56
CA LEU A 66 -1.90 -20.76 -8.34
C LEU A 66 -3.42 -20.87 -8.43
N LEU A 67 -4.12 -20.53 -7.36
CA LEU A 67 -5.58 -20.64 -7.28
C LEU A 67 -6.29 -19.33 -7.64
N LEU A 68 -5.53 -18.31 -8.08
CA LEU A 68 -6.08 -17.02 -8.49
C LEU A 68 -7.23 -17.11 -9.50
N PRO A 69 -7.14 -17.91 -10.60
CA PRO A 69 -8.18 -17.95 -11.63
C PRO A 69 -9.32 -18.94 -11.30
N THR A 70 -9.38 -19.46 -10.08
CA THR A 70 -10.37 -20.48 -9.69
C THR A 70 -11.54 -19.84 -8.95
N SER A 71 -12.66 -20.56 -8.84
CA SER A 71 -13.81 -20.12 -8.01
C SER A 71 -13.51 -20.02 -6.51
N LEU A 72 -12.28 -20.33 -6.08
CA LEU A 72 -11.85 -20.13 -4.70
C LEU A 72 -11.53 -18.67 -4.38
N THR A 73 -11.25 -17.83 -5.38
CA THR A 73 -11.02 -16.38 -5.20
C THR A 73 -12.30 -15.57 -5.34
N VAL A 74 -12.97 -15.67 -6.48
CA VAL A 74 -14.23 -14.98 -6.78
C VAL A 74 -15.24 -16.01 -7.29
N VAL A 75 -16.40 -16.09 -6.65
CA VAL A 75 -17.43 -17.08 -6.96
C VAL A 75 -18.35 -16.57 -8.07
N ASP A 76 -18.97 -15.42 -7.84
CA ASP A 76 -19.97 -14.83 -8.72
C ASP A 76 -20.01 -13.30 -8.56
N LEU A 77 -20.58 -12.62 -9.56
CA LEU A 77 -20.77 -11.17 -9.57
C LEU A 77 -22.24 -10.87 -9.84
N PRO A 78 -23.08 -10.73 -8.80
CA PRO A 78 -24.51 -10.49 -8.97
C PRO A 78 -24.75 -9.08 -9.51
N LEU A 79 -25.44 -8.98 -10.64
CA LEU A 79 -25.73 -7.71 -11.30
C LEU A 79 -26.66 -6.79 -10.49
N SER A 80 -27.31 -7.31 -9.45
CA SER A 80 -28.20 -6.56 -8.55
C SER A 80 -27.46 -5.58 -7.64
N TYR A 81 -26.24 -5.91 -7.23
CA TYR A 81 -25.41 -5.06 -6.36
C TYR A 81 -24.01 -4.79 -6.94
N CYS A 82 -23.63 -5.43 -8.05
CA CYS A 82 -22.37 -5.19 -8.77
C CYS A 82 -21.10 -5.38 -7.90
N GLU A 83 -21.19 -6.25 -6.91
CA GLU A 83 -20.09 -6.57 -5.99
C GLU A 83 -19.71 -8.04 -6.13
N ALA A 84 -18.41 -8.31 -6.15
CA ALA A 84 -17.91 -9.66 -6.32
C ALA A 84 -18.09 -10.45 -5.02
N THR A 85 -18.69 -11.63 -5.12
CA THR A 85 -18.79 -12.55 -3.99
C THR A 85 -17.46 -13.26 -3.82
N GLU A 86 -16.82 -13.01 -2.67
CA GLU A 86 -15.52 -13.58 -2.34
C GLU A 86 -15.60 -15.08 -2.04
N GLY A 87 -14.71 -15.86 -2.67
CA GLY A 87 -14.52 -17.26 -2.35
C GLY A 87 -13.70 -17.45 -1.06
N PHE A 88 -13.49 -18.71 -0.67
CA PHE A 88 -12.76 -19.07 0.56
C PHE A 88 -11.33 -18.49 0.61
N LEU A 89 -10.65 -18.44 -0.53
CA LEU A 89 -9.27 -17.95 -0.60
C LEU A 89 -9.19 -16.45 -0.38
N ALA A 90 -10.14 -15.69 -0.93
CA ALA A 90 -10.24 -14.25 -0.75
C ALA A 90 -10.66 -13.90 0.69
N SER A 91 -11.75 -14.49 1.17
CA SER A 91 -12.38 -14.13 2.45
C SER A 91 -11.65 -14.63 3.71
N HIS A 92 -10.81 -15.68 3.60
CA HIS A 92 -10.14 -16.27 4.76
C HIS A 92 -8.64 -16.38 4.58
N TYR A 93 -8.19 -17.03 3.50
CA TYR A 93 -6.78 -17.35 3.32
C TYR A 93 -5.93 -16.09 3.12
N SER A 94 -6.39 -15.12 2.31
CA SER A 94 -5.68 -13.85 2.09
C SER A 94 -5.43 -13.09 3.41
N TYR A 95 -6.43 -13.00 4.28
CA TYR A 95 -6.30 -12.36 5.60
C TYR A 95 -5.40 -13.16 6.53
N PHE A 96 -5.45 -14.49 6.49
CA PHE A 96 -4.51 -15.33 7.22
C PHE A 96 -3.06 -15.05 6.80
N VAL A 97 -2.81 -14.89 5.50
CA VAL A 97 -1.49 -14.52 4.96
C VAL A 97 -1.08 -13.12 5.47
N ASN A 98 -1.97 -12.14 5.40
CA ASN A 98 -1.71 -10.77 5.86
C ASN A 98 -1.37 -10.71 7.36
N LEU A 99 -2.15 -11.39 8.20
CA LEU A 99 -1.94 -11.47 9.64
C LEU A 99 -0.64 -12.23 9.98
N THR A 100 -0.30 -13.27 9.22
CA THR A 100 0.96 -14.00 9.37
C THR A 100 2.17 -13.11 9.05
N LEU A 101 2.12 -12.36 7.94
CA LEU A 101 3.18 -11.42 7.55
C LEU A 101 3.32 -10.25 8.54
N LEU A 102 2.20 -9.72 9.03
CA LEU A 102 2.19 -8.73 10.11
C LEU A 102 2.83 -9.29 11.38
N GLY A 103 2.44 -10.50 11.79
CA GLY A 103 3.00 -11.19 12.96
C GLY A 103 4.50 -11.39 12.83
N LEU A 104 4.98 -11.85 11.67
CA LEU A 104 6.41 -11.98 11.38
C LEU A 104 7.13 -10.63 11.48
N ALA A 105 6.59 -9.57 10.88
CA ALA A 105 7.17 -8.24 10.94
C ALA A 105 7.31 -7.75 12.38
N VAL A 106 6.27 -7.91 13.19
CA VAL A 106 6.26 -7.52 14.60
C VAL A 106 7.27 -8.35 15.41
N ILE A 107 7.25 -9.68 15.28
CA ILE A 107 8.16 -10.58 16.00
C ILE A 107 9.62 -10.27 15.69
N TYR A 108 9.99 -10.21 14.41
CA TYR A 108 11.37 -9.93 14.00
C TYR A 108 11.82 -8.54 14.43
N SER A 109 10.94 -7.54 14.32
CA SER A 109 11.25 -6.19 14.78
C SER A 109 11.47 -6.14 16.29
N ILE A 110 10.62 -6.79 17.10
CA ILE A 110 10.77 -6.84 18.56
C ILE A 110 12.06 -7.57 18.97
N ILE A 111 12.38 -8.70 18.36
CA ILE A 111 13.62 -9.44 18.63
C ILE A 111 14.83 -8.53 18.39
N PHE A 112 14.83 -7.80 17.27
CA PHE A 112 15.91 -6.89 16.93
C PHE A 112 16.00 -5.69 17.88
N ILE A 113 14.84 -5.10 18.23
CA ILE A 113 14.71 -3.99 19.18
C ILE A 113 15.30 -4.38 20.54
N LYS A 114 15.06 -5.60 21.03
CA LYS A 114 15.62 -6.09 22.30
C LYS A 114 17.14 -6.28 22.27
N GLN A 115 17.71 -6.57 21.11
CA GLN A 115 19.15 -6.82 20.94
C GLN A 115 19.96 -5.54 20.67
N THR A 116 19.29 -4.42 20.37
CA THR A 116 19.95 -3.21 19.89
C THR A 116 19.95 -2.11 20.96
N ARG A 117 21.08 -1.41 21.13
CA ARG A 117 21.14 -0.22 22.00
C ARG A 117 20.31 0.92 21.40
N VAL A 118 19.71 1.73 22.27
CA VAL A 118 18.89 2.90 21.85
C VAL A 118 19.76 3.85 21.04
N THR A 119 19.42 3.98 19.76
CA THR A 119 20.07 4.85 18.77
C THR A 119 19.00 5.57 17.93
N ASN A 120 19.37 6.54 17.10
CA ASN A 120 18.41 7.13 16.16
C ASN A 120 17.85 6.08 15.17
N LYS A 121 18.67 5.08 14.79
CA LYS A 121 18.22 3.94 13.97
C LYS A 121 17.12 3.12 14.65
N TYR A 122 17.22 2.95 15.97
CA TYR A 122 16.21 2.29 16.79
C TYR A 122 14.87 3.05 16.77
N ARG A 123 14.90 4.38 17.00
CA ARG A 123 13.69 5.21 16.99
C ARG A 123 12.98 5.14 15.64
N ALA A 124 13.74 5.26 14.56
CA ALA A 124 13.25 5.16 13.20
C ALA A 124 12.58 3.82 12.89
N GLY A 125 13.19 2.72 13.32
CA GLY A 125 12.63 1.38 13.13
C GLY A 125 11.33 1.18 13.91
N LEU A 126 11.24 1.71 15.14
CA LEU A 126 9.99 1.73 15.89
C LEU A 126 8.90 2.55 15.19
N TYR A 127 9.25 3.72 14.65
CA TYR A 127 8.31 4.54 13.88
C TYR A 127 7.79 3.77 12.66
N LEU A 128 8.68 3.15 11.87
CA LEU A 128 8.30 2.34 10.71
C LEU A 128 7.43 1.15 11.09
N LEU A 129 7.78 0.44 12.17
CA LEU A 129 6.98 -0.67 12.68
C LEU A 129 5.58 -0.20 13.12
N SER A 130 5.51 0.92 13.85
CA SER A 130 4.24 1.47 14.31
C SER A 130 3.35 1.92 13.15
N ALA A 131 3.93 2.57 12.13
CA ALA A 131 3.25 2.95 10.92
C ALA A 131 2.70 1.73 10.18
N PHE A 132 3.53 0.69 10.00
CA PHE A 132 3.10 -0.54 9.34
C PHE A 132 2.01 -1.25 10.14
N THR A 133 2.13 -1.34 11.46
CA THR A 133 1.14 -2.02 12.30
C THR A 133 -0.19 -1.27 12.29
N LEU A 134 -0.17 0.07 12.37
CA LEU A 134 -1.36 0.90 12.26
C LEU A 134 -2.03 0.69 10.89
N PHE A 135 -1.25 0.77 9.81
CA PHE A 135 -1.72 0.50 8.46
C PHE A 135 -2.35 -0.88 8.35
N ALA A 136 -1.62 -1.92 8.76
CA ALA A 136 -2.03 -3.30 8.57
C ALA A 136 -3.30 -3.64 9.38
N LEU A 137 -3.38 -3.19 10.63
CA LEU A 137 -4.54 -3.44 11.49
C LEU A 137 -5.77 -2.67 11.02
N THR A 138 -5.61 -1.42 10.60
CA THR A 138 -6.75 -0.64 10.09
C THR A 138 -7.20 -1.17 8.74
N PHE A 139 -6.28 -1.34 7.78
CA PHE A 139 -6.60 -1.83 6.44
C PHE A 139 -7.21 -3.24 6.47
N THR A 140 -6.53 -4.23 7.04
CA THR A 140 -7.08 -5.60 7.13
C THR A 140 -8.27 -5.66 8.08
N GLY A 141 -8.28 -4.88 9.16
CA GLY A 141 -9.41 -4.86 10.10
C GLY A 141 -10.71 -4.40 9.45
N PHE A 142 -10.69 -3.29 8.70
CA PHE A 142 -11.87 -2.82 7.98
C PHE A 142 -12.32 -3.80 6.90
N ASN A 143 -11.40 -4.44 6.18
CA ASN A 143 -11.72 -5.48 5.20
C ASN A 143 -12.37 -6.71 5.85
N ILE A 144 -11.82 -7.23 6.95
CA ILE A 144 -12.43 -8.36 7.68
C ILE A 144 -13.83 -8.01 8.19
N VAL A 145 -14.01 -6.84 8.79
CA VAL A 145 -15.31 -6.40 9.29
C VAL A 145 -16.30 -6.25 8.12
N SER A 146 -15.85 -5.72 6.99
CA SER A 146 -16.65 -5.62 5.77
C SER A 146 -17.10 -6.99 5.25
N THR A 147 -16.19 -7.96 5.14
CA THR A 147 -16.53 -9.34 4.73
C THR A 147 -17.53 -9.99 5.68
N ILE A 148 -17.42 -9.77 7.00
CA ILE A 148 -18.33 -10.34 8.00
C ILE A 148 -19.73 -9.68 7.95
N THR A 149 -19.76 -8.35 7.79
CA THR A 149 -21.00 -7.57 7.79
C THR A 149 -21.70 -7.57 6.43
N GLY A 150 -20.97 -7.91 5.35
CA GLY A 150 -21.40 -7.74 3.97
C GLY A 150 -21.47 -6.28 3.53
N ASP A 151 -20.93 -5.34 4.32
CA ASP A 151 -20.96 -3.91 4.02
C ASP A 151 -19.60 -3.44 3.49
N TRP A 152 -19.51 -3.30 2.17
CA TRP A 152 -18.31 -2.83 1.46
C TRP A 152 -17.98 -1.36 1.70
N THR A 153 -18.90 -0.57 2.24
CA THR A 153 -18.61 0.82 2.62
C THR A 153 -17.58 0.88 3.75
N LEU A 154 -17.56 -0.14 4.61
CA LEU A 154 -16.57 -0.24 5.70
C LEU A 154 -15.15 -0.43 5.17
N SER A 155 -14.97 -1.23 4.11
CA SER A 155 -13.66 -1.41 3.46
C SER A 155 -13.10 -0.10 2.89
N GLN A 156 -13.96 0.82 2.44
CA GLN A 156 -13.53 2.13 1.95
C GLN A 156 -12.88 2.98 3.04
N TYR A 157 -13.34 2.87 4.29
CA TYR A 157 -12.67 3.55 5.41
C TYR A 157 -11.25 3.00 5.66
N GLY A 158 -11.04 1.71 5.37
CA GLY A 158 -9.72 1.10 5.36
C GLY A 158 -8.73 1.78 4.41
N LEU A 159 -9.20 2.32 3.29
CA LEU A 159 -8.32 2.98 2.28
C LEU A 159 -7.64 4.24 2.80
N PHE A 160 -8.23 4.94 3.77
CA PHE A 160 -7.60 6.10 4.40
C PHE A 160 -6.31 5.76 5.16
N SER A 161 -6.12 4.49 5.53
CA SER A 161 -4.87 4.03 6.14
C SER A 161 -3.67 4.13 5.18
N ILE A 162 -3.88 4.02 3.86
CA ILE A 162 -2.81 4.05 2.86
C ILE A 162 -2.12 5.42 2.78
N PRO A 163 -2.83 6.57 2.61
CA PRO A 163 -2.17 7.87 2.61
C PRO A 163 -1.55 8.20 3.97
N ILE A 164 -2.18 7.81 5.08
CA ILE A 164 -1.59 7.97 6.42
C ILE A 164 -0.28 7.19 6.53
N PHE A 165 -0.26 5.94 6.09
CA PHE A 165 0.94 5.11 6.05
C PHE A 165 2.03 5.71 5.16
N ALA A 166 1.68 6.18 3.96
CA ALA A 166 2.61 6.82 3.05
C ALA A 166 3.25 8.09 3.65
N LEU A 167 2.47 8.89 4.39
CA LEU A 167 2.96 10.06 5.11
C LEU A 167 3.93 9.68 6.23
N LEU A 168 3.57 8.69 7.06
CA LEU A 168 4.42 8.21 8.15
C LEU A 168 5.72 7.58 7.62
N LEU A 169 5.63 6.82 6.53
CA LEU A 169 6.79 6.26 5.83
C LEU A 169 7.67 7.38 5.29
N GLY A 170 7.10 8.36 4.58
CA GLY A 170 7.83 9.51 4.05
C GLY A 170 8.55 10.31 5.15
N TYR A 171 7.85 10.58 6.26
CA TYR A 171 8.44 11.22 7.43
C TYR A 171 9.61 10.41 7.99
N ALA A 172 9.45 9.10 8.16
CA ALA A 172 10.51 8.25 8.69
C ALA A 172 11.75 8.19 7.78
N ILE A 173 11.55 8.20 6.47
CA ILE A 173 12.66 8.25 5.50
C ILE A 173 13.44 9.57 5.64
N ILE A 174 12.75 10.70 5.80
CA ILE A 174 13.35 12.03 5.85
C ILE A 174 14.05 12.29 7.19
N GLU A 175 13.32 12.15 8.29
CA GLU A 175 13.79 12.51 9.63
C GLU A 175 14.93 11.60 10.07
N PHE A 176 14.79 10.29 9.80
CA PHE A 176 15.73 9.32 10.30
C PHE A 176 16.81 8.88 9.29
N ASN A 177 16.79 9.43 8.08
CA ASN A 177 17.59 8.94 6.94
C ASN A 177 17.50 7.41 6.85
N ALA A 178 16.28 6.86 7.00
CA ALA A 178 16.07 5.41 7.12
C ALA A 178 16.63 4.64 5.91
N PHE A 179 16.78 5.32 4.78
CA PHE A 179 17.53 4.90 3.61
C PHE A 179 18.47 6.05 3.24
N ASN A 180 19.71 5.76 2.84
CA ASN A 180 20.74 6.74 2.43
C ASN A 180 20.37 7.50 1.13
N GLY A 181 19.15 8.01 1.03
CA GLY A 181 18.55 8.57 -0.18
C GLY A 181 17.81 9.87 0.12
N ARG A 182 18.42 10.81 0.84
CA ARG A 182 17.84 12.14 1.11
C ARG A 182 17.35 12.84 -0.17
N GLN A 183 17.99 12.56 -1.30
CA GLN A 183 17.62 13.05 -2.64
C GLN A 183 16.39 12.33 -3.25
N PHE A 184 16.09 11.10 -2.82
CA PHE A 184 14.97 10.31 -3.31
C PHE A 184 13.63 10.84 -2.78
N SER A 185 13.58 11.24 -1.51
CA SER A 185 12.36 11.75 -0.87
C SER A 185 11.87 13.06 -1.48
N VAL A 186 12.77 14.01 -1.75
CA VAL A 186 12.40 15.29 -2.39
C VAL A 186 11.87 15.07 -3.79
N LYS A 187 12.47 14.14 -4.55
CA LYS A 187 11.98 13.76 -5.88
C LYS A 187 10.58 13.15 -5.81
N LEU A 188 10.34 12.26 -4.85
CA LEU A 188 9.03 11.63 -4.65
C LEU A 188 7.93 12.63 -4.25
N ILE A 189 8.21 13.54 -3.31
CA ILE A 189 7.23 14.55 -2.86
C ILE A 189 6.87 15.48 -4.02
N VAL A 190 7.87 15.96 -4.76
CA VAL A 190 7.65 16.83 -5.91
C VAL A 190 6.85 16.11 -6.99
N LEU A 191 7.16 14.84 -7.27
CA LEU A 191 6.39 14.02 -8.21
C LEU A 191 4.93 13.84 -7.76
N ALA A 192 4.71 13.53 -6.47
CA ALA A 192 3.38 13.36 -5.91
C ALA A 192 2.57 14.66 -6.02
N LEU A 193 3.19 15.81 -5.75
CA LEU A 193 2.56 17.13 -5.93
C LEU A 193 2.16 17.36 -7.40
N TRP A 194 3.06 17.08 -8.35
CA TRP A 194 2.76 17.22 -9.79
C TRP A 194 1.62 16.32 -10.23
N LEU A 195 1.60 15.06 -9.79
CA LEU A 195 0.53 14.13 -10.11
C LEU A 195 -0.80 14.56 -9.48
N SER A 196 -0.77 15.10 -8.26
CA SER A 196 -1.98 15.54 -7.54
C SER A 196 -2.58 16.80 -8.14
N VAL A 197 -1.75 17.78 -8.50
CA VAL A 197 -2.21 19.00 -9.19
C VAL A 197 -2.59 18.68 -10.63
N GLY A 198 -1.86 17.77 -11.28
CA GLY A 198 -2.14 17.32 -12.65
C GLY A 198 -3.46 16.57 -12.77
N SER A 199 -3.82 15.73 -11.79
CA SER A 199 -5.10 15.01 -11.78
C SER A 199 -6.30 15.96 -11.72
N LEU A 200 -6.17 17.12 -11.06
CA LEU A 200 -7.22 18.14 -10.99
C LEU A 200 -7.59 18.69 -12.37
N LEU A 201 -6.68 18.73 -13.35
CA LEU A 201 -7.00 19.18 -14.71
C LEU A 201 -8.07 18.31 -15.39
N PHE A 202 -8.13 17.03 -15.02
CA PHE A 202 -9.09 16.07 -15.56
C PHE A 202 -10.42 16.05 -14.78
N ILE A 203 -10.42 16.53 -13.53
CA ILE A 203 -11.59 16.52 -12.64
C ILE A 203 -12.39 17.84 -12.74
N VAL A 204 -11.69 18.97 -12.90
CA VAL A 204 -12.35 20.28 -12.90
C VAL A 204 -13.18 20.48 -14.17
N GLN A 205 -14.47 20.76 -13.97
CA GLN A 205 -15.44 20.95 -15.06
C GLN A 205 -15.61 22.41 -15.50
N SER A 206 -15.20 23.39 -14.69
CA SER A 206 -15.30 24.81 -15.06
C SER A 206 -14.08 25.28 -15.85
N ASP A 207 -14.28 26.08 -16.91
CA ASP A 207 -13.18 26.61 -17.73
C ASP A 207 -12.22 27.47 -16.90
N VAL A 208 -12.76 28.33 -16.03
CA VAL A 208 -11.97 29.17 -15.11
C VAL A 208 -11.15 28.30 -14.16
N GLY A 209 -11.75 27.25 -13.59
CA GLY A 209 -11.03 26.35 -12.71
C GLY A 209 -9.91 25.61 -13.43
N ARG A 210 -10.16 25.13 -14.66
CA ARG A 210 -9.15 24.43 -15.47
C ARG A 210 -7.96 25.34 -15.82
N ILE A 211 -8.21 26.62 -16.12
CA ILE A 211 -7.15 27.63 -16.35
C ILE A 211 -6.30 27.83 -15.08
N ILE A 212 -6.95 28.03 -13.93
CA ILE A 212 -6.24 28.22 -12.65
C ILE A 212 -5.38 27.00 -12.32
N THR A 213 -5.95 25.79 -12.46
CA THR A 213 -5.22 24.54 -12.23
C THR A 213 -4.04 24.38 -13.18
N PHE A 214 -4.16 24.79 -14.45
CA PHE A 214 -3.07 24.72 -15.42
C PHE A 214 -1.89 25.60 -15.00
N PHE A 215 -2.15 26.86 -14.64
CA PHE A 215 -1.09 27.75 -14.15
C PHE A 215 -0.49 27.26 -12.83
N THR A 216 -1.31 26.69 -11.94
CA THR A 216 -0.84 26.08 -10.70
C THR A 216 0.07 24.88 -10.97
N LEU A 217 -0.26 24.04 -11.96
CA LEU A 217 0.58 22.93 -12.38
C LEU A 217 1.91 23.43 -12.96
N ALA A 218 1.88 24.42 -13.86
CA ALA A 218 3.09 24.99 -14.44
C ALA A 218 4.02 25.57 -13.35
N PHE A 219 3.44 26.30 -12.40
CA PHE A 219 4.17 26.87 -11.27
C PHE A 219 4.76 25.79 -10.36
N THR A 220 4.00 24.75 -10.02
CA THR A 220 4.48 23.64 -9.18
C THR A 220 5.52 22.78 -9.88
N ILE A 221 5.44 22.60 -11.21
CA ILE A 221 6.50 21.97 -12.02
C ILE A 221 7.80 22.78 -11.94
N LEU A 222 7.71 24.09 -12.17
CA LEU A 222 8.87 24.96 -12.23
C LEU A 222 9.58 25.05 -10.86
N THR A 223 8.81 25.28 -9.79
CA THR A 223 9.35 25.32 -8.42
C THR A 223 9.86 23.95 -7.95
N GLY A 224 9.13 22.87 -8.26
CA GLY A 224 9.54 21.50 -7.96
C GLY A 224 10.85 21.10 -8.65
N TYR A 225 11.04 21.51 -9.91
CA TYR A 225 12.27 21.29 -10.64
C TYR A 225 13.46 21.99 -9.98
N PHE A 226 13.31 23.26 -9.57
CA PHE A 226 14.36 23.98 -8.85
C PHE A 226 14.67 23.33 -7.50
N LEU A 227 13.67 22.86 -6.77
CA LEU A 227 13.85 22.18 -5.49
C LEU A 227 14.65 20.88 -5.67
N ILE A 228 14.30 20.04 -6.65
CA ILE A 228 15.04 18.81 -6.95
C ILE A 228 16.50 19.14 -7.30
N LYS A 229 16.72 20.13 -8.17
CA LYS A 229 18.05 20.56 -8.60
C LYS A 229 18.89 21.12 -7.45
N SER A 230 18.27 21.79 -6.48
CA SER A 230 18.95 22.33 -5.30
C SER A 230 19.39 21.25 -4.32
N VAL A 231 18.62 20.17 -4.21
CA VAL A 231 18.91 19.05 -3.29
C VAL A 231 19.83 17.99 -3.93
N SER A 232 19.92 17.97 -5.26
CA SER A 232 20.84 17.08 -5.99
C SER A 232 22.26 17.63 -6.13
N LYS A 233 22.52 18.86 -5.70
CA LYS A 233 23.88 19.40 -5.53
C LYS A 233 24.41 19.02 -4.15
#